data_AF-A0A1I1K8D5-F1
#
_entry.id   AF-A0A1I1K8D5-F1
#
_cell.length_a   1.000
_cell.length_b   1.000
_cell.length_c   1.000
_cell.angle_alpha   90.00
_cell.angle_beta   90.00
_cell.angle_gamma   90.00
#
_symmetry.space_group_name_H-M   'P 1'
#
loop_
_entity.id
_entity.type
_entity.pdbx_description
1 polymer ?
#
loop_
_entity_poly.entity_id
_entity_poly.type
_entity_poly.pdbx_seq_one_letter_code
_entity_poly.pdbx_strand_id
1 'polypeptide(L)'
;MRQIDPYKRICFMCEQADLVPKEVCSLSKTLFTLYQDSKIAAIPRHSPISKEKEDQQKRKLRREFLNIAKLPVDSFDAQKAFVWDALSCPWIDEKIMMVIDKMEMFPPDGPIYKKILISSYLSEYKSELQLFDECSLRKTAFYKKREAALTLFGITMWNYAEIREQEDRDNGLID
;
A
#
# COMPACT_ATOMS: atom_id res chain seq x y z
N MET A 1 14.89 23.35 15.80
CA MET A 1 14.95 22.43 14.64
C MET A 1 13.66 22.61 13.85
N ARG A 2 13.68 23.08 12.58
CA ARG A 2 12.45 23.16 11.78
C ARG A 2 11.98 21.74 11.51
N GLN A 3 10.81 21.37 12.02
CA GLN A 3 10.20 20.06 11.74
C GLN A 3 9.89 20.01 10.24
N ILE A 4 10.57 19.12 9.52
CA ILE A 4 10.31 18.92 8.09
C ILE A 4 8.88 18.40 7.97
N ASP A 5 8.12 19.02 7.07
CA ASP A 5 6.77 18.60 6.69
C ASP A 5 6.74 17.06 6.47
N PRO A 6 5.90 16.31 7.20
CA PRO A 6 5.85 14.85 7.09
C PRO A 6 5.66 14.35 5.67
N TYR A 7 4.89 15.07 4.84
CA TYR A 7 4.68 14.68 3.45
C TYR A 7 5.95 14.85 2.60
N LYS A 8 6.74 15.91 2.83
CA LYS A 8 8.03 16.09 2.14
C LYS A 8 9.01 14.96 2.46
N ARG A 9 8.99 14.43 3.68
CA ARG A 9 9.80 13.26 4.06
C ARG A 9 9.36 12.01 3.30
N ILE A 10 8.05 11.82 3.12
CA ILE A 10 7.52 10.71 2.33
C ILE A 10 7.93 10.85 0.86
N CYS A 11 7.82 12.05 0.27
CA CYS A 11 8.27 12.32 -1.10
C CYS A 11 9.76 12.00 -1.26
N PHE A 12 10.59 12.45 -0.32
CA PHE A 12 12.02 12.15 -0.33
C PHE A 12 12.31 10.64 -0.27
N MET A 13 11.55 9.87 0.53
CA MET A 13 11.68 8.41 0.56
C MET A 13 11.37 7.77 -0.80
N CYS A 14 10.36 8.26 -1.51
CA CYS A 14 10.06 7.79 -2.88
C CYS A 14 11.19 8.13 -3.84
N GLU A 15 11.70 9.36 -3.81
CA GLU A 15 12.78 9.81 -4.68
C GLU A 15 14.08 9.00 -4.46
N GLN A 16 14.42 8.66 -3.22
CA GLN A 16 15.56 7.78 -2.92
C GLN A 16 15.38 6.35 -3.47
N ALA A 17 14.14 5.91 -3.66
CA ALA A 17 13.80 4.63 -4.26
C ALA A 17 13.61 4.68 -5.79
N ASP A 18 13.94 5.83 -6.43
CA ASP A 18 13.67 6.07 -7.86
C ASP A 18 12.18 5.91 -8.21
N LEU A 19 11.31 6.40 -7.31
CA LEU A 19 9.86 6.39 -7.46
C LEU A 19 9.30 7.81 -7.47
N VAL A 20 8.27 8.00 -8.28
CA VAL A 20 7.51 9.26 -8.31
C VAL A 20 6.39 9.19 -7.27
N PRO A 21 6.34 10.11 -6.27
CA PRO A 21 5.36 10.03 -5.17
C PRO A 21 3.90 9.95 -5.64
N LYS A 22 3.56 10.68 -6.71
CA LYS A 22 2.22 10.67 -7.30
C LYS A 22 1.83 9.29 -7.84
N GLU A 23 2.78 8.57 -8.42
CA GLU A 23 2.58 7.23 -8.96
C GLU A 23 2.36 6.21 -7.86
N VAL A 24 3.20 6.27 -6.83
CA VAL A 24 3.09 5.44 -5.62
C VAL A 24 1.73 5.66 -4.94
N CYS A 25 1.30 6.92 -4.83
CA CYS A 25 -0.02 7.25 -4.29
C CYS A 25 -1.15 6.68 -5.15
N SER A 26 -1.05 6.81 -6.49
CA SER A 26 -2.06 6.32 -7.43
C SER A 26 -2.22 4.80 -7.33
N LEU A 27 -1.11 4.05 -7.39
CA LEU A 27 -1.09 2.60 -7.27
C LEU A 27 -1.68 2.13 -5.93
N SER A 28 -1.29 2.78 -4.82
CA SER A 28 -1.82 2.47 -3.50
C SER A 28 -3.32 2.75 -3.39
N LYS A 29 -3.79 3.84 -4.01
CA LYS A 29 -5.21 4.16 -4.08
C LYS A 29 -5.98 3.09 -4.85
N THR A 30 -5.46 2.64 -5.99
CA THR A 30 -6.05 1.56 -6.79
C THR A 30 -6.16 0.26 -5.98
N LEU A 31 -5.09 -0.11 -5.25
CA LEU A 31 -5.11 -1.25 -4.33
C LEU A 31 -6.26 -1.16 -3.32
N PHE A 32 -6.33 -0.06 -2.57
CA PHE A 32 -7.31 0.07 -1.49
C PHE A 32 -8.75 0.21 -1.98
N THR A 33 -8.98 0.88 -3.13
CA THR A 33 -10.30 0.96 -3.74
C THR A 33 -10.77 -0.43 -4.18
N LEU A 34 -9.94 -1.18 -4.91
CA LEU A 34 -10.31 -2.53 -5.34
C LEU A 34 -10.44 -3.51 -4.17
N TYR A 35 -9.64 -3.33 -3.11
CA TYR A 35 -9.77 -4.09 -1.87
C TYR A 35 -11.15 -3.89 -1.23
N GLN A 36 -11.62 -2.64 -1.15
CA GLN A 36 -12.93 -2.30 -0.59
C GLN A 36 -14.07 -2.84 -1.47
N ASP A 37 -13.99 -2.64 -2.79
CA ASP A 37 -14.98 -3.14 -3.76
C ASP A 37 -15.15 -4.66 -3.67
N SER A 38 -14.04 -5.39 -3.58
CA SER A 38 -14.07 -6.86 -3.47
C SER A 38 -14.58 -7.34 -2.10
N LYS A 39 -14.55 -6.53 -1.04
CA LYS A 39 -15.20 -6.86 0.25
C LYS A 39 -16.70 -6.65 0.16
N ILE A 40 -17.13 -5.53 -0.43
CA ILE A 40 -18.54 -5.20 -0.65
C ILE A 40 -19.21 -6.27 -1.52
N ALA A 41 -18.52 -6.73 -2.57
CA ALA A 41 -19.03 -7.76 -3.48
C ALA A 41 -19.06 -9.18 -2.88
N ALA A 42 -18.59 -9.37 -1.63
CA ALA A 42 -18.49 -10.67 -0.95
C ALA A 42 -17.84 -11.76 -1.81
N ILE A 43 -16.86 -11.39 -2.64
CA ILE A 43 -16.15 -12.33 -3.51
C ILE A 43 -15.42 -13.31 -2.58
N PRO A 44 -15.66 -14.63 -2.69
CA PRO A 44 -14.93 -15.62 -1.91
C PRO A 44 -13.46 -15.46 -2.21
N ARG A 45 -12.71 -14.92 -1.25
CA ARG A 45 -11.28 -14.79 -1.42
C ARG A 45 -10.62 -16.00 -0.80
N HIS A 46 -9.83 -16.65 -1.64
CA HIS A 46 -8.74 -17.53 -1.25
C HIS A 46 -9.10 -18.98 -0.93
N SER A 47 -8.53 -19.89 -1.72
CA SER A 47 -8.35 -21.27 -1.30
C SER A 47 -7.00 -21.40 -0.60
N PRO A 48 -6.90 -22.20 0.48
CA PRO A 48 -5.61 -22.53 1.07
C PRO A 48 -4.68 -23.14 0.01
N ILE A 49 -3.43 -22.68 -0.02
CA ILE A 49 -2.38 -23.19 -0.89
C ILE A 49 -1.26 -23.78 -0.03
N SER A 50 -0.42 -24.64 -0.62
CA SER A 50 0.77 -25.13 0.07
C SER A 50 1.76 -23.99 0.31
N LYS A 51 2.56 -24.10 1.38
CA LYS A 51 3.60 -23.11 1.72
C LYS A 51 4.57 -22.85 0.56
N GLU A 52 4.95 -23.90 -0.17
CA GLU A 52 5.83 -23.77 -1.34
C GLU A 52 5.20 -22.92 -2.46
N LYS A 53 3.92 -23.16 -2.78
CA LYS A 53 3.18 -22.35 -3.76
C LYS A 53 3.01 -20.91 -3.30
N GLU A 54 2.76 -20.73 -2.01
CA GLU A 54 2.67 -19.41 -1.39
C GLU A 54 3.99 -18.63 -1.52
N ASP A 55 5.12 -19.26 -1.21
CA ASP A 55 6.43 -18.64 -1.30
C ASP A 55 6.79 -18.27 -2.76
N GLN A 56 6.45 -19.14 -3.72
CA GLN A 56 6.59 -18.86 -5.15
C GLN A 56 5.71 -17.68 -5.60
N GLN A 57 4.43 -17.65 -5.20
CA GLN A 57 3.53 -16.54 -5.50
C GLN A 57 4.03 -15.23 -4.90
N LYS A 58 4.48 -15.24 -3.65
CA LYS A 58 5.05 -14.07 -2.96
C LYS A 58 6.27 -13.52 -3.69
N ARG A 59 7.20 -14.39 -4.13
CA ARG A 59 8.37 -13.98 -4.94
C ARG A 59 7.95 -13.33 -6.24
N LYS A 60 7.10 -14.00 -7.02
CA LYS A 60 6.60 -13.48 -8.30
C LYS A 60 5.94 -12.11 -8.12
N LEU A 61 5.01 -11.98 -7.18
CA LEU A 61 4.28 -10.73 -6.95
C LEU A 61 5.16 -9.61 -6.41
N ARG A 62 6.18 -9.90 -5.61
CA ARG A 62 7.16 -8.87 -5.19
C ARG A 62 7.90 -8.31 -6.39
N ARG A 63 8.48 -9.17 -7.23
CA ARG A 63 9.19 -8.76 -8.44
C ARG A 63 8.29 -7.93 -9.36
N GLU A 64 7.06 -8.38 -9.56
CA GLU A 64 6.08 -7.69 -10.38
C GLU A 64 5.70 -6.33 -9.78
N PHE A 65 5.48 -6.25 -8.46
CA PHE A 65 5.20 -5.01 -7.76
C PHE A 65 6.32 -3.97 -7.92
N LEU A 66 7.59 -4.40 -7.79
CA LEU A 66 8.75 -3.52 -7.96
C LEU A 66 8.80 -2.91 -9.37
N ASN A 67 8.36 -3.65 -10.39
CA ASN A 67 8.26 -3.16 -11.76
C ASN A 67 7.04 -2.24 -11.95
N ILE A 68 5.86 -2.67 -11.48
CA ILE A 68 4.60 -1.92 -11.61
C ILE A 68 4.67 -0.56 -10.87
N ALA A 69 5.34 -0.49 -9.72
CA ALA A 69 5.50 0.73 -8.94
C ALA A 69 6.28 1.83 -9.66
N LYS A 70 7.09 1.47 -10.67
CA LYS A 70 7.87 2.40 -11.50
C LYS A 70 7.12 2.88 -12.75
N LEU A 71 5.96 2.30 -13.05
CA LEU A 71 5.19 2.69 -14.22
C LEU A 71 4.48 4.04 -14.01
N PRO A 72 4.29 4.83 -15.08
CA PRO A 72 3.56 6.09 -15.01
C PRO A 72 2.05 5.88 -14.81
N VAL A 73 1.33 6.92 -14.38
CA VAL A 73 -0.11 6.86 -14.00
C VAL A 73 -0.95 6.31 -15.16
N ASP A 74 -0.55 6.62 -16.39
CA ASP A 74 -1.25 6.23 -17.62
C ASP A 74 -1.23 4.72 -17.87
N SER A 75 -0.46 3.95 -17.08
CA SER A 75 -0.44 2.48 -17.09
C SER A 75 -1.55 1.86 -16.20
N PHE A 76 -2.70 2.54 -16.08
CA PHE A 76 -3.78 2.17 -15.15
C PHE A 76 -4.27 0.73 -15.33
N ASP A 77 -4.40 0.25 -16.57
CA ASP A 77 -4.87 -1.12 -16.83
C ASP A 77 -3.89 -2.18 -16.32
N ALA A 78 -2.59 -1.96 -16.48
CA ALA A 78 -1.55 -2.84 -15.96
C ALA A 78 -1.53 -2.81 -14.41
N GLN A 79 -1.61 -1.63 -13.80
CA GLN A 79 -1.71 -1.48 -12.35
C GLN A 79 -2.95 -2.18 -11.79
N LYS A 80 -4.09 -2.02 -12.45
CA LYS A 80 -5.37 -2.65 -12.08
C LYS A 80 -5.30 -4.16 -12.18
N ALA A 81 -4.75 -4.71 -13.27
CA ALA A 81 -4.58 -6.14 -13.45
C ALA A 81 -3.69 -6.74 -12.34
N PHE A 82 -2.52 -6.13 -12.09
CA PHE A 82 -1.63 -6.53 -11.00
C PHE A 82 -2.33 -6.51 -9.63
N VAL A 83 -3.09 -5.44 -9.34
CA VAL A 83 -3.82 -5.33 -8.07
C VAL A 83 -4.87 -6.44 -7.93
N TRP A 84 -5.62 -6.77 -8.99
CA TRP A 84 -6.59 -7.87 -8.95
C TRP A 84 -5.93 -9.22 -8.66
N ASP A 85 -4.79 -9.49 -9.30
CA ASP A 85 -4.02 -10.70 -9.06
C ASP A 85 -3.51 -10.75 -7.61
N ALA A 86 -2.95 -9.65 -7.11
CA ALA A 86 -2.48 -9.55 -5.73
C ALA A 86 -3.60 -9.76 -4.70
N LEU A 87 -4.77 -9.14 -4.91
CA LEU A 87 -5.94 -9.24 -4.03
C LEU A 87 -6.57 -10.64 -4.02
N SER A 88 -6.23 -11.48 -4.99
CA SER A 88 -6.70 -12.87 -5.06
C SER A 88 -5.85 -13.81 -4.19
N CYS A 89 -4.68 -13.38 -3.70
CA CYS A 89 -3.76 -14.23 -2.94
C CYS A 89 -4.13 -14.36 -1.45
N PRO A 90 -4.12 -15.60 -0.86
CA PRO A 90 -4.54 -15.86 0.54
C PRO A 90 -3.85 -15.05 1.62
N TRP A 91 -2.64 -14.58 1.35
CA TRP A 91 -1.75 -13.93 2.30
C TRP A 91 -1.74 -12.40 2.15
N ILE A 92 -2.47 -11.83 1.18
CA ILE A 92 -2.36 -10.41 0.86
C ILE A 92 -2.84 -9.51 2.01
N ASP A 93 -3.93 -9.90 2.68
CA ASP A 93 -4.49 -9.17 3.82
C ASP A 93 -3.48 -9.04 4.96
N GLU A 94 -2.75 -10.12 5.26
CA GLU A 94 -1.67 -10.12 6.24
C GLU A 94 -0.58 -9.11 5.87
N LYS A 95 -0.20 -9.02 4.58
CA LYS A 95 0.83 -8.09 4.12
C LYS A 95 0.37 -6.64 4.12
N ILE A 96 -0.89 -6.37 3.78
CA ILE A 96 -1.49 -5.03 3.90
C ILE A 96 -1.44 -4.59 5.37
N MET A 97 -1.90 -5.44 6.30
CA MET A 97 -1.91 -5.10 7.73
C MET A 97 -0.50 -4.93 8.30
N MET A 98 0.43 -5.82 7.95
CA MET A 98 1.84 -5.70 8.35
C MET A 98 2.44 -4.35 7.94
N VAL A 99 2.15 -3.86 6.73
CA VAL A 99 2.64 -2.55 6.28
C VAL A 99 1.96 -1.42 7.04
N ILE A 100 0.64 -1.47 7.24
CA ILE A 100 -0.11 -0.48 8.02
C ILE A 100 0.45 -0.35 9.44
N ASP A 101 0.79 -1.47 10.10
CA ASP A 101 1.39 -1.45 11.43
C ASP A 101 2.79 -0.82 11.43
N LYS A 102 3.59 -1.04 10.39
CA LYS A 102 4.89 -0.37 10.25
C LYS A 102 4.74 1.15 10.06
N MET A 103 3.70 1.60 9.34
CA MET A 103 3.46 3.03 9.11
C MET A 103 3.14 3.79 10.40
N GLU A 104 2.56 3.14 11.41
CA GLU A 104 2.22 3.75 12.70
C GLU A 104 3.46 4.35 13.37
N MET A 105 4.64 3.77 13.12
CA MET A 105 5.92 4.23 13.66
C MET A 105 6.48 5.47 12.96
N PHE A 106 5.84 5.99 11.91
CA PHE A 106 6.33 7.15 11.15
C PHE A 106 6.01 8.48 11.86
N PRO A 107 7.00 9.22 12.40
CA PRO A 107 6.69 10.41 13.17
C PRO A 107 6.42 11.63 12.27
N PRO A 108 5.54 12.56 12.68
CA PRO A 108 4.64 12.51 13.83
C PRO A 108 3.26 11.89 13.50
N ASP A 109 2.97 11.69 12.21
CA ASP A 109 1.62 11.47 11.69
C ASP A 109 1.27 9.98 11.47
N GLY A 110 2.15 9.05 11.78
CA GLY A 110 1.97 7.61 11.59
C GLY A 110 0.65 7.07 12.13
N PRO A 111 0.27 7.37 13.39
CA PRO A 111 -1.01 6.92 13.95
C PRO A 111 -2.22 7.45 13.18
N ILE A 112 -2.19 8.71 12.73
CA ILE A 112 -3.31 9.28 11.96
C ILE A 112 -3.35 8.72 10.53
N TYR A 113 -2.20 8.41 9.92
CA TYR A 113 -2.15 7.74 8.62
C TYR A 113 -2.73 6.33 8.67
N LYS A 114 -2.35 5.53 9.67
CA LYS A 114 -2.93 4.20 9.93
C LYS A 114 -4.45 4.30 10.11
N LYS A 115 -4.91 5.22 10.95
CA LYS A 115 -6.34 5.46 11.19
C LYS A 115 -7.09 5.79 9.90
N ILE A 116 -6.57 6.71 9.09
CA ILE A 116 -7.20 7.09 7.81
C ILE A 116 -7.37 5.87 6.90
N LEU A 117 -6.33 5.04 6.73
CA LEU A 117 -6.42 3.87 5.83
C LEU A 117 -7.41 2.82 6.34
N ILE A 118 -7.36 2.51 7.64
CA ILE A 118 -8.28 1.54 8.24
C ILE A 118 -9.73 2.02 8.10
N SER A 119 -10.03 3.26 8.51
CA SER A 119 -11.38 3.80 8.49
C SER A 119 -11.90 4.00 7.06
N SER A 120 -11.04 4.36 6.11
CA SER A 120 -11.48 4.64 4.73
C SER A 120 -11.71 3.38 3.90
N TYR A 121 -10.94 2.31 4.13
CA TYR A 121 -10.87 1.19 3.18
C TYR A 121 -11.01 -0.20 3.80
N LEU A 122 -10.64 -0.39 5.07
CA LEU A 122 -10.59 -1.72 5.69
C LEU A 122 -11.76 -1.99 6.65
N SER A 123 -12.46 -0.95 7.11
CA SER A 123 -13.70 -1.06 7.88
C SER A 123 -14.94 -1.11 6.99
N GLU A 124 -16.11 -1.20 7.62
CA GLU A 124 -17.39 -0.93 6.97
C GLU A 124 -17.38 0.41 6.22
N TYR A 125 -18.16 0.47 5.14
CA TYR A 125 -18.26 1.67 4.32
C TYR A 125 -18.75 2.86 5.15
N LYS A 126 -18.06 3.99 4.99
CA LYS A 126 -18.36 5.25 5.68
C LYS A 126 -18.41 6.39 4.68
N SER A 127 -19.34 7.31 4.90
CA SER A 127 -19.38 8.58 4.18
C SER A 127 -18.16 9.44 4.52
N GLU A 128 -17.81 10.38 3.64
CA GLU A 128 -16.68 11.29 3.90
C GLU A 128 -16.86 12.12 5.18
N LEU A 129 -18.09 12.52 5.52
CA LEU A 129 -18.37 13.25 6.78
C LEU A 129 -18.04 12.38 8.00
N GLN A 130 -18.45 11.10 7.99
CA GLN A 130 -18.10 10.17 9.07
C GLN A 130 -16.58 9.98 9.18
N LEU A 131 -15.87 9.92 8.06
CA LEU A 131 -14.41 9.80 8.06
C LEU A 131 -13.71 11.04 8.63
N PHE A 132 -14.23 12.24 8.31
CA PHE A 132 -13.72 13.50 8.85
C PHE A 132 -13.87 13.55 10.36
N ASP A 133 -15.05 13.20 10.86
CA ASP A 133 -15.37 13.19 12.29
C ASP A 133 -14.55 12.13 13.04
N GLU A 134 -14.51 10.90 12.51
CA GLU A 134 -13.76 9.80 13.10
C GLU A 134 -12.27 10.11 13.17
N CYS A 135 -11.69 10.71 12.13
CA CYS A 135 -10.29 11.13 12.13
C CYS A 135 -10.05 12.45 12.86
N SER A 136 -11.10 13.16 13.28
CA SER A 136 -11.03 14.50 13.87
C SER A 136 -10.29 15.50 12.98
N LEU A 137 -10.55 15.43 11.67
CA LEU A 137 -9.90 16.25 10.65
C LEU A 137 -10.94 17.03 9.84
N ARG A 138 -10.64 18.28 9.52
CA ARG A 138 -11.40 19.04 8.52
C ARG A 138 -11.17 18.46 7.12
N LYS A 139 -12.15 18.61 6.23
CA LYS A 139 -12.12 18.15 4.82
C LYS A 139 -10.74 18.31 4.13
N THR A 140 -10.19 19.52 4.13
CA THR A 140 -8.92 19.82 3.45
C THR A 140 -7.72 19.12 4.10
N ALA A 141 -7.69 19.04 5.43
CA ALA A 141 -6.63 18.35 6.16
C ALA A 141 -6.72 16.83 5.96
N PHE A 142 -7.95 16.29 5.94
CA PHE A 142 -8.22 14.88 5.70
C PHE A 142 -7.67 14.43 4.34
N TYR A 143 -8.02 15.12 3.25
CA TYR A 143 -7.54 14.69 1.92
C TYR A 143 -6.01 14.76 1.78
N LYS A 144 -5.38 15.81 2.31
CA LYS A 144 -3.92 15.92 2.33
C LYS A 144 -3.27 14.77 3.11
N LYS A 145 -3.80 14.45 4.29
CA LYS A 145 -3.28 13.33 5.10
C LYS A 145 -3.61 11.97 4.48
N ARG A 146 -4.73 11.82 3.77
CA ARG A 146 -5.06 10.60 3.03
C ARG A 146 -4.09 10.35 1.88
N GLU A 147 -3.76 11.38 1.12
CA GLU A 147 -2.75 11.31 0.06
C GLU A 147 -1.38 10.93 0.63
N ALA A 148 -0.98 11.57 1.74
CA ALA A 148 0.26 11.22 2.45
C ALA A 148 0.24 9.78 2.98
N ALA A 149 -0.87 9.32 3.55
CA ALA A 149 -1.02 7.95 4.07
C ALA A 149 -0.91 6.91 2.94
N LEU A 150 -1.58 7.13 1.80
CA LEU A 150 -1.50 6.25 0.64
C LEU A 150 -0.07 6.21 0.07
N THR A 151 0.59 7.37 -0.03
CA THR A 151 1.97 7.44 -0.50
C THR A 151 2.93 6.71 0.45
N LEU A 152 2.78 6.94 1.77
CA LEU A 152 3.58 6.27 2.80
C LEU A 152 3.37 4.76 2.78
N PHE A 153 2.13 4.29 2.60
CA PHE A 153 1.83 2.88 2.44
C PHE A 153 2.61 2.29 1.26
N GLY A 154 2.50 2.91 0.09
CA GLY A 154 3.14 2.41 -1.13
C GLY A 154 4.66 2.34 -1.01
N ILE A 155 5.33 3.37 -0.50
CA ILE A 155 6.79 3.35 -0.30
C ILE A 155 7.21 2.36 0.79
N THR A 156 6.41 2.18 1.84
CA THR A 156 6.71 1.20 2.89
C THR A 156 6.57 -0.23 2.37
N MET A 157 5.57 -0.50 1.54
CA MET A 157 5.40 -1.78 0.84
C MET A 157 6.55 -2.02 -0.14
N TRP A 158 6.98 -0.98 -0.88
CA TRP A 158 8.09 -1.06 -1.83
C TRP A 158 9.39 -1.41 -1.13
N ASN A 159 9.73 -0.70 -0.05
CA ASN A 159 10.93 -1.00 0.74
C ASN A 159 10.92 -2.44 1.28
N TYR A 160 9.76 -2.92 1.71
CA TYR A 160 9.62 -4.32 2.12
C TYR A 160 9.87 -5.28 0.95
N ALA A 161 9.27 -5.01 -0.22
CA ALA A 161 9.45 -5.87 -1.40
C ALA A 161 10.92 -5.89 -1.86
N GLU A 162 11.57 -4.73 -1.93
CA GLU A 162 12.97 -4.59 -2.36
C GLU A 162 13.92 -5.34 -1.43
N ILE A 163 13.76 -5.19 -0.11
CA ILE A 163 14.59 -5.91 0.89
C ILE A 163 14.44 -7.43 0.70
N ARG A 164 13.21 -7.93 0.55
CA ARG A 164 12.97 -9.37 0.35
C ARG A 164 13.50 -9.87 -0.98
N GLU A 165 13.41 -9.07 -2.02
CA GLU A 165 13.96 -9.41 -3.33
C GLU A 165 15.49 -9.50 -3.26
N GLN A 166 16.13 -8.59 -2.52
CA GLN A 166 17.57 -8.64 -2.32
C GLN A 166 17.98 -9.85 -1.46
N GLU A 167 17.25 -10.15 -0.38
CA GLU A 167 17.47 -11.37 0.42
C GLU A 167 17.39 -12.64 -0.45
N ASP A 168 16.41 -12.73 -1.37
CA ASP A 168 16.27 -13.89 -2.25
C ASP A 168 17.43 -14.00 -3.26
N ARG A 169 17.93 -12.87 -3.79
CA ARG A 169 19.14 -12.83 -4.64
C ARG A 169 20.38 -13.28 -3.89
N ASP A 170 20.58 -12.75 -2.69
CA ASP A 170 21.73 -13.06 -1.84
C ASP A 170 21.76 -14.56 -1.46
N ASN A 171 20.58 -15.18 -1.37
CA ASN A 171 20.43 -16.61 -1.11
C ASN A 171 20.44 -17.49 -2.39
N GLY A 172 20.63 -16.90 -3.58
CA GLY A 172 20.66 -17.63 -4.86
C GLY A 172 19.31 -18.26 -5.25
N LEU A 173 18.20 -17.72 -4.74
CA LEU A 173 16.85 -18.19 -5.07
C LEU A 173 16.31 -17.59 -6.37
N ILE A 174 16.91 -16.49 -6.82
CA ILE A 174 16.57 -15.74 -8.03
C ILE A 174 17.85 -15.11 -8.60
N ASP A 175 17.90 -14.99 -9.93
CA ASP A 175 19.04 -14.42 -10.67
C ASP A 175 19.11 -12.87 -10.62
#